data_AF-A0A511QIC4-F1
#
_entry.id   AF-A0A511QIC4-F1
#
_cell.length_a   1.000
_cell.length_b   1.000
_cell.length_c   1.000
_cell.angle_alpha   90.00
_cell.angle_beta   90.00
_cell.angle_gamma   90.00
#
_symmetry.space_group_name_H-M   'P 1'
#
loop_
_entity.id
_entity.type
_entity.pdbx_description
1 polymer ?
#
loop_
_entity_poly.entity_id
_entity_poly.type
_entity_poly.pdbx_seq_one_letter_code
_entity_poly.pdbx_strand_id
1 'polypeptide(L)'
;MEAWFLLYCDFGKNNNKNLIRLLEGFDVEVFQPMLNISKARKDRPGKFRKKNIPLFENYLFVRFDYSQLRFSQILCLSGVSYFVRSSNQLATIPVECISQLKKASNDVIEGVDYNNCFYSIMCREINSSERIGMMRKLIVYQDVKQL
;
A
#
# COMPACT_ATOMS: atom_id res chain seq x y z
N MET A 1 22.10 -1.64 3.23
CA MET A 1 21.22 -0.79 4.05
C MET A 1 19.77 -1.06 3.67
N GLU A 2 18.90 -1.39 4.64
CA GLU A 2 17.50 -1.71 4.37
C GLU A 2 16.57 -0.54 4.69
N ALA A 3 15.59 -0.28 3.82
CA ALA A 3 14.55 0.70 4.07
C ALA A 3 13.23 0.28 3.40
N TRP A 4 12.11 0.75 3.95
CA TRP A 4 10.81 0.63 3.31
C TRP A 4 10.61 1.76 2.31
N PHE A 5 10.14 1.41 1.12
CA PHE A 5 9.76 2.32 0.04
C PHE A 5 8.32 2.09 -0.38
N LEU A 6 7.75 3.07 -1.08
CA LEU A 6 6.43 2.98 -1.67
C LEU A 6 6.53 2.85 -3.19
N LEU A 7 5.95 1.78 -3.72
CA LEU A 7 5.95 1.45 -5.13
C LEU A 7 4.55 1.65 -5.71
N TYR A 8 4.44 2.49 -6.73
CA TYR A 8 3.21 2.60 -7.53
C TYR A 8 3.27 1.59 -8.68
N CYS A 9 2.23 0.78 -8.76
CA CYS A 9 2.09 -0.31 -9.71
C CYS A 9 0.80 -0.13 -10.50
N ASP A 10 0.92 -0.09 -11.82
CA ASP A 10 -0.25 -0.09 -12.68
C ASP A 10 -0.79 -1.51 -12.81
N PHE A 11 -1.70 -1.86 -11.89
CA PHE A 11 -2.39 -3.13 -11.93
C PHE A 11 -3.49 -3.08 -12.98
N GLY A 12 -3.22 -3.58 -14.18
CA GLY A 12 -4.27 -4.12 -15.03
C GLY A 12 -5.09 -5.19 -14.28
N LYS A 13 -6.20 -5.67 -14.87
CA LYS A 13 -7.19 -6.55 -14.20
C LYS A 13 -6.64 -7.76 -13.40
N ASN A 14 -5.44 -8.27 -13.70
CA ASN A 14 -4.88 -9.50 -13.11
C ASN A 14 -3.43 -9.41 -12.60
N ASN A 15 -2.79 -8.24 -12.53
CA ASN A 15 -1.31 -8.19 -12.52
C ASN A 15 -0.61 -8.16 -11.15
N ASN A 16 -1.34 -8.00 -10.04
CA ASN A 16 -0.72 -7.81 -8.73
C ASN A 16 0.06 -9.06 -8.25
N LYS A 17 -0.51 -10.26 -8.40
CA LYS A 17 0.10 -11.51 -7.89
C LYS A 17 1.42 -11.86 -8.58
N ASN A 18 1.54 -11.62 -9.88
CA ASN A 18 2.75 -11.93 -10.62
C ASN A 18 3.88 -10.97 -10.25
N LEU A 19 3.56 -9.69 -10.10
CA LEU A 19 4.55 -8.70 -9.64
C LEU A 19 5.05 -9.01 -8.23
N ILE A 20 4.16 -9.36 -7.30
CA ILE A 20 4.55 -9.76 -5.94
C ILE A 20 5.53 -10.94 -5.98
N ARG A 21 5.27 -11.97 -6.78
CA ARG A 21 6.19 -13.12 -6.94
C ARG A 21 7.55 -12.72 -7.52
N LEU A 22 7.58 -11.79 -8.47
CA LEU A 22 8.83 -11.28 -9.02
C LEU A 22 9.62 -10.56 -7.94
N LEU A 23 8.98 -9.67 -7.17
CA LEU A 23 9.59 -8.94 -6.06
C LEU A 23 10.15 -9.91 -4.99
N GLU A 24 9.37 -10.91 -4.59
CA GLU A 24 9.82 -11.95 -3.65
C GLU A 24 11.05 -12.70 -4.19
N GLY A 25 11.13 -12.94 -5.51
CA GLY A 25 12.30 -13.54 -6.15
C GLY A 25 13.56 -12.66 -6.18
N PHE A 26 13.41 -11.34 -6.00
CA PHE A 26 14.53 -10.40 -5.83
C PHE A 26 14.90 -10.18 -4.35
N ASP A 27 14.40 -11.01 -3.45
CA ASP A 27 14.58 -10.85 -1.99
C ASP A 27 14.00 -9.52 -1.47
N VAL A 28 12.90 -9.07 -2.08
CA VAL A 28 12.17 -7.87 -1.68
C VAL A 28 10.98 -8.28 -0.81
N GLU A 29 10.94 -7.81 0.44
CA GLU A 29 9.77 -7.97 1.30
C GLU A 29 8.65 -7.06 0.77
N VAL A 30 7.48 -7.64 0.50
CA VAL A 30 6.30 -6.91 0.03
C VAL A 30 5.22 -6.93 1.09
N PHE A 31 4.65 -5.75 1.37
CA PHE A 31 3.49 -5.60 2.21
C PHE A 31 2.40 -4.83 1.47
N GLN A 32 1.21 -5.42 1.41
CA GLN A 32 0.00 -4.76 0.94
C GLN A 32 -1.02 -4.78 2.09
N PRO A 33 -1.38 -3.62 2.67
CA PRO A 33 -2.42 -3.57 3.68
C PRO A 33 -3.76 -3.94 3.04
N MET A 34 -4.36 -4.99 3.58
CA MET A 34 -5.61 -5.58 3.10
C MET A 34 -6.70 -5.37 4.15
N LEU A 35 -7.94 -5.26 3.69
CA LEU A 35 -9.06 -4.78 4.48
C LEU A 35 -10.29 -5.64 4.28
N ASN A 36 -10.79 -6.18 5.38
CA ASN A 36 -11.95 -7.07 5.39
C ASN A 36 -13.24 -6.28 5.56
N ILE A 37 -14.00 -6.13 4.49
CA ILE A 37 -15.30 -5.43 4.48
C ILE A 37 -16.44 -6.44 4.49
N SER A 38 -17.42 -6.26 5.38
CA SER A 38 -18.70 -6.96 5.33
C SER A 38 -19.76 -6.06 4.69
N LYS A 39 -20.22 -6.43 3.48
CA LYS A 39 -21.30 -5.70 2.79
C LYS A 39 -22.60 -6.47 2.85
N ALA A 40 -23.67 -5.84 3.31
CA ALA A 40 -25.00 -6.44 3.28
C ALA A 40 -25.40 -6.81 1.84
N ARG A 41 -25.96 -8.01 1.68
CA ARG A 41 -26.44 -8.49 0.39
C ARG A 41 -27.75 -7.82 0.05
N LYS A 42 -27.79 -7.13 -1.10
CA LYS A 42 -29.05 -6.59 -1.65
C LYS A 42 -30.06 -7.70 -1.96
N ASP A 43 -29.57 -8.88 -2.36
CA ASP A 43 -30.38 -10.05 -2.73
C ASP A 43 -30.89 -10.87 -1.54
N ARG A 44 -30.29 -10.72 -0.35
CA ARG A 44 -30.65 -11.48 0.87
C ARG A 44 -30.46 -10.61 2.12
N PRO A 45 -31.50 -9.88 2.56
CA PRO A 45 -31.47 -9.11 3.81
C PRO A 45 -30.99 -9.99 4.98
N GLY A 46 -30.12 -9.45 5.84
CA GLY A 46 -29.54 -10.17 6.97
C GLY A 46 -28.31 -11.04 6.64
N LYS A 47 -27.92 -11.20 5.36
CA LYS A 47 -26.65 -11.85 4.99
C LYS A 47 -25.60 -10.84 4.55
N PHE A 48 -24.37 -11.02 5.04
CA PHE A 48 -23.21 -10.20 4.67
C PHE A 48 -22.29 -10.95 3.72
N ARG A 49 -21.77 -10.26 2.70
CA ARG A 49 -20.63 -10.72 1.89
C ARG A 49 -19.36 -10.13 2.49
N LYS A 50 -18.44 -10.99 2.91
CA LYS A 50 -17.07 -10.60 3.26
C LYS A 50 -16.28 -10.39 1.97
N LYS A 51 -15.65 -9.23 1.81
CA LYS A 51 -14.76 -8.90 0.70
C LYS A 51 -13.45 -8.40 1.29
N ASN A 52 -12.34 -8.96 0.84
CA ASN A 52 -11.03 -8.42 1.17
C ASN A 52 -10.61 -7.46 0.03
N ILE A 53 -10.32 -6.20 0.36
CA ILE A 53 -9.86 -5.18 -0.59
C ILE A 53 -8.54 -4.57 -0.14
N PRO A 54 -7.67 -4.12 -1.06
CA PRO A 54 -6.49 -3.37 -0.66
C PRO A 54 -6.87 -2.01 -0.07
N LEU A 55 -6.20 -1.61 1.02
CA LEU A 55 -6.38 -0.29 1.64
C LEU A 55 -5.85 0.83 0.73
N PHE A 56 -4.77 0.55 0.00
CA PHE A 56 -4.22 1.43 -1.02
C PHE A 56 -4.14 0.69 -2.35
N GLU A 57 -5.11 0.98 -3.23
CA GLU A 57 -5.09 0.44 -4.59
C GLU A 57 -3.84 0.93 -5.33
N ASN A 58 -3.22 0.04 -6.10
CA ASN A 58 -2.05 0.33 -6.93
C ASN A 58 -0.77 0.72 -6.17
N TYR A 59 -0.75 0.58 -4.85
CA TYR A 59 0.44 0.81 -4.04
C TYR A 59 0.90 -0.46 -3.31
N LEU A 60 2.19 -0.71 -3.36
CA LEU A 60 2.88 -1.75 -2.59
C LEU A 60 3.93 -1.11 -1.70
N PHE A 61 4.00 -1.54 -0.45
CA PHE A 61 5.10 -1.23 0.44
C PHE A 61 6.16 -2.29 0.22
N VAL A 62 7.39 -1.87 -0.06
CA VAL A 62 8.49 -2.78 -0.37
C VAL A 62 9.69 -2.47 0.51
N ARG A 63 10.33 -3.51 1.08
CA ARG A 63 11.59 -3.38 1.83
C ARG A 63 12.65 -4.25 1.21
N PHE A 64 13.82 -3.66 0.98
CA PHE A 64 14.99 -4.35 0.43
C PHE A 64 16.27 -3.59 0.78
N ASP A 65 17.41 -4.26 0.59
CA ASP A 65 18.73 -3.64 0.71
C ASP A 65 19.10 -2.88 -0.58
N TYR A 66 19.07 -1.54 -0.53
CA TYR A 66 19.38 -0.70 -1.68
C TYR A 66 20.88 -0.57 -2.00
N SER A 67 21.75 -1.13 -1.15
CA SER A 67 23.19 -1.28 -1.44
C SER A 67 23.45 -2.49 -2.35
N GLN A 68 22.56 -3.49 -2.34
CA GLN A 68 22.70 -4.72 -3.14
C GLN A 68 21.78 -4.72 -4.37
N LEU A 69 20.53 -4.27 -4.21
CA LEU A 69 19.53 -4.25 -5.27
C LEU A 69 19.30 -2.83 -5.78
N ARG A 70 19.47 -2.61 -7.08
CA ARG A 70 19.24 -1.29 -7.68
C ARG A 70 17.76 -1.04 -7.91
N PHE A 71 17.29 0.16 -7.61
CA PHE A 71 15.92 0.61 -7.90
C PHE A 71 15.52 0.40 -9.38
N SER A 72 16.46 0.58 -10.30
CA SER A 72 16.22 0.35 -11.74
C SER A 72 15.83 -1.09 -12.06
N GLN A 73 16.34 -2.09 -11.32
CA GLN A 73 15.98 -3.49 -11.55
C GLN A 73 14.52 -3.74 -11.20
N ILE A 74 14.03 -3.14 -10.10
CA ILE A 74 12.62 -3.19 -9.71
C ILE A 74 11.76 -2.43 -10.72
N LEU A 75 12.20 -1.26 -11.20
CA LEU A 75 11.47 -0.47 -12.21
C LEU A 75 11.33 -1.17 -13.56
N CYS A 76 12.24 -2.08 -13.92
CA CYS A 76 12.15 -2.86 -15.14
C CYS A 76 11.10 -4.00 -15.05
N LEU A 77 10.53 -4.27 -13.87
CA LEU A 77 9.54 -5.33 -13.70
C LEU A 77 8.20 -4.94 -14.33
N SER A 78 7.57 -5.92 -14.99
CA SER A 78 6.23 -5.74 -15.57
C SER A 78 5.20 -5.41 -14.49
N GLY A 79 4.47 -4.32 -14.68
CA GLY A 79 3.46 -3.83 -13.73
C GLY A 79 3.97 -2.80 -12.73
N VAL A 80 5.27 -2.49 -12.71
CA VAL A 80 5.82 -1.38 -11.95
C VAL A 80 5.78 -0.10 -12.79
N SER A 81 5.36 1.00 -12.18
CA SER A 81 5.38 2.31 -12.84
C SER A 81 6.48 3.20 -12.27
N TYR A 82 6.44 3.50 -10.97
CA TYR A 82 7.43 4.38 -10.34
C TYR A 82 7.49 4.21 -8.82
N PHE A 83 8.63 4.61 -8.25
CA PHE A 83 8.76 4.83 -6.81
C PHE A 83 8.22 6.20 -6.43
N VAL A 84 7.49 6.25 -5.32
CA VAL A 84 7.00 7.52 -4.79
C VAL A 84 8.18 8.35 -4.28
N ARG A 85 8.15 9.64 -4.61
CA ARG A 85 9.20 10.60 -4.26
C ARG A 85 8.65 11.72 -3.39
N SER A 86 9.50 12.26 -2.53
CA SER A 86 9.28 13.47 -1.77
C SER A 86 10.44 14.42 -2.00
N SER A 87 10.17 15.68 -2.33
CA SER A 87 11.21 16.71 -2.56
C SER A 87 12.35 16.25 -3.48
N ASN A 88 12.00 15.55 -4.58
CA ASN A 88 12.94 14.96 -5.55
C ASN A 88 13.82 13.80 -5.05
N GLN A 89 13.55 13.27 -3.85
CA GLN A 89 14.20 12.09 -3.29
C GLN A 89 13.21 10.93 -3.15
N LEU A 90 13.71 9.69 -3.07
CA LEU A 90 12.85 8.51 -2.84
C LEU A 90 12.23 8.59 -1.45
N ALA A 91 10.92 8.37 -1.36
CA ALA A 91 10.23 8.39 -0.09
C ALA A 91 10.50 7.09 0.67
N THR A 92 11.08 7.21 1.87
CA THR A 92 11.23 6.10 2.82
C THR A 92 10.12 6.13 3.86
N ILE A 93 9.86 4.97 4.46
CA ILE A 93 8.80 4.79 5.45
C ILE A 93 9.40 4.19 6.71
N PRO A 94 9.15 4.75 7.90
CA PRO A 94 9.63 4.17 9.14
C PRO A 94 9.01 2.78 9.40
N VAL A 95 9.80 1.90 10.00
CA VAL A 95 9.37 0.53 10.33
C VAL A 95 8.21 0.55 11.34
N GLU A 96 8.16 1.56 12.20
CA GLU A 96 7.12 1.77 13.20
C GLU A 96 5.76 2.02 12.52
N CYS A 97 5.73 2.84 11.46
CA CYS A 97 4.53 3.12 10.68
C CYS A 97 4.01 1.85 10.00
N ILE A 98 4.89 1.05 9.40
CA ILE A 98 4.51 -0.24 8.78
C ILE A 98 4.00 -1.22 9.83
N SER A 99 4.64 -1.27 11.00
CA SER A 99 4.22 -2.15 12.10
C SER A 99 2.83 -1.78 12.63
N GLN A 100 2.54 -0.48 12.75
CA GLN A 100 1.21 0.02 13.10
C GLN A 100 0.17 -0.32 12.03
N LEU A 101 0.51 -0.16 10.75
CA LEU A 101 -0.37 -0.54 9.64
C LEU A 101 -0.67 -2.04 9.62
N LYS A 102 0.35 -2.89 9.85
CA LYS A 102 0.21 -4.36 9.96
C LYS A 102 -0.73 -4.75 11.12
N LYS A 103 -0.65 -4.05 12.26
CA LYS A 103 -1.58 -4.25 13.39
C LYS A 103 -3.00 -3.84 13.04
N ALA A 104 -3.18 -2.64 12.50
CA ALA A 104 -4.50 -2.10 12.14
C ALA A 104 -5.22 -2.92 11.05
N SER A 105 -4.49 -3.55 10.12
CA SER A 105 -5.10 -4.41 9.10
C SER A 105 -5.65 -5.74 9.63
N ASN A 106 -5.18 -6.19 10.79
CA ASN A 106 -5.62 -7.46 11.39
C ASN A 106 -6.87 -7.31 12.25
N ASP A 107 -7.23 -6.09 12.65
CA ASP A 107 -8.44 -5.84 13.42
C ASP A 107 -9.67 -6.03 12.52
N VAL A 108 -10.49 -7.03 12.84
CA VAL A 108 -11.75 -7.30 12.15
C VAL A 108 -12.74 -6.21 12.52
N ILE A 109 -12.93 -5.23 11.63
CA ILE A 109 -13.91 -4.16 11.87
C ILE A 109 -15.31 -4.71 11.53
N GLU A 110 -15.96 -5.34 12.49
CA GLU A 110 -17.37 -5.72 12.39
C GLU A 110 -18.25 -4.47 12.51
N GLY A 111 -18.94 -4.11 11.42
CA GLY A 111 -19.95 -3.05 11.44
C GLY A 111 -19.43 -1.62 11.26
N VAL A 112 -18.72 -1.35 10.17
CA VAL A 112 -18.32 0.03 9.82
C VAL A 112 -19.56 0.86 9.45
N ASP A 113 -20.00 1.70 10.39
CA ASP A 113 -20.77 2.91 10.07
C ASP A 113 -19.84 3.85 9.27
N TYR A 114 -20.19 4.09 8.01
CA TYR A 114 -19.40 4.89 7.06
C TYR A 114 -19.21 6.36 7.51
N ASN A 115 -19.80 6.74 8.64
CA ASN A 115 -19.72 8.08 9.20
C ASN A 115 -18.53 8.29 10.14
N ASN A 116 -17.78 7.25 10.55
CA ASN A 116 -16.60 7.44 11.42
C ASN A 116 -15.28 7.65 10.64
N CYS A 117 -15.12 8.91 10.23
CA CYS A 117 -13.95 9.81 10.29
C CYS A 117 -12.60 9.50 9.60
N PHE A 118 -12.24 8.29 9.19
CA PHE A 118 -11.04 8.08 8.35
C PHE A 118 -11.28 7.16 7.16
N TYR A 119 -12.20 6.22 7.33
CA TYR A 119 -12.44 5.12 6.41
C TYR A 119 -13.29 5.51 5.19
N SER A 120 -14.30 6.36 5.36
CA SER A 120 -15.09 6.89 4.25
C SER A 120 -14.32 7.89 3.40
N ILE A 121 -13.26 8.49 3.96
CA ILE A 121 -12.31 9.28 3.21
C ILE A 121 -11.49 8.31 2.33
N MET A 122 -10.83 7.31 2.91
CA MET A 122 -10.03 6.32 2.14
C MET A 122 -10.81 5.52 1.07
N CYS A 123 -12.11 5.28 1.27
CA CYS A 123 -12.97 4.53 0.36
C CYS A 123 -13.75 5.38 -0.67
N ARG A 124 -13.67 6.71 -0.63
CA ARG A 124 -14.16 7.54 -1.75
C ARG A 124 -13.20 7.36 -2.92
N GLU A 125 -13.68 7.46 -4.16
CA GLU A 125 -12.81 7.60 -5.34
C GLU A 125 -12.04 8.91 -5.22
N ILE A 126 -11.00 8.87 -4.41
CA ILE A 126 -10.13 9.99 -4.10
C ILE A 126 -9.13 10.08 -5.26
N ASN A 127 -9.08 11.25 -5.89
CA ASN A 127 -8.14 11.56 -6.97
C ASN A 127 -6.68 11.30 -6.51
N SER A 128 -5.80 10.95 -7.45
CA SER A 128 -4.40 10.56 -7.18
C SER A 128 -3.67 11.53 -6.24
N SER A 129 -3.95 12.83 -6.34
CA SER A 129 -3.41 13.90 -5.51
C SER A 129 -3.84 13.85 -4.03
N GLU A 130 -5.08 13.49 -3.75
CA GLU A 130 -5.62 13.40 -2.40
C GLU A 130 -5.22 12.07 -1.72
N ARG A 131 -5.06 10.97 -2.48
CA ARG A 131 -4.44 9.73 -1.98
C ARG A 131 -2.98 9.97 -1.57
N ILE A 132 -2.24 10.76 -2.35
CA ILE A 132 -0.88 11.22 -2.02
C ILE A 132 -0.90 12.11 -0.76
N GLY A 133 -1.93 12.96 -0.58
CA GLY A 133 -2.13 13.77 0.61
C GLY A 133 -2.39 12.95 1.89
N MET A 134 -3.12 11.83 1.79
CA MET A 134 -3.35 10.92 2.91
C MET A 134 -2.12 10.05 3.21
N MET A 135 -1.42 9.56 2.18
CA MET A 135 -0.10 8.93 2.32
C MET A 135 0.89 9.87 3.01
N ARG A 136 0.88 11.17 2.67
CA ARG A 136 1.70 12.22 3.32
C ARG A 136 1.48 12.33 4.83
N LYS A 137 0.27 12.03 5.33
CA LYS A 137 -0.04 12.04 6.76
C LYS A 137 0.42 10.78 7.49
N LEU A 138 0.54 9.66 6.77
CA LEU A 138 0.99 8.37 7.32
C LEU A 138 2.50 8.16 7.20
N ILE A 139 3.15 8.79 6.23
CA ILE A 139 4.59 8.72 5.98
C ILE A 139 5.27 9.85 6.76
N VAL A 140 5.97 9.50 7.83
CA VAL A 140 6.93 10.43 8.44
C VAL A 140 8.19 10.42 7.57
N TYR A 141 8.40 11.52 6.86
CA TYR A 141 9.57 11.72 6.01
C TYR A 141 10.81 11.92 6.89
N GLN A 142 11.76 11.00 6.80
CA GLN A 142 13.11 11.26 7.29
C GLN A 142 13.97 11.73 6.12
N ASP A 143 14.60 12.90 6.28
CA ASP A 143 15.67 13.37 5.43
C ASP A 143 16.77 12.30 5.41
N VAL A 144 16.85 11.52 4.33
CA VAL A 144 18.08 10.78 4.03
C VAL A 144 19.03 11.80 3.42
N LYS A 145 19.67 12.58 4.29
CA LYS A 145 20.80 13.42 3.90
C LYS A 145 21.92 12.52 3.39
N GLN A 146 22.20 12.66 2.09
CA GLN A 146 23.47 12.39 1.42
C GLN A 146 24.12 11.03 1.68
N LEU A 147 24.05 10.16 0.67
CA LEU A 147 25.19 9.35 0.23
C LEU A 147 25.42 9.62 -1.25
#